data_AF-A0A348AZZ0-F1
#
_entry.id   AF-A0A348AZZ0-F1
#
_cell.length_a   1.000
_cell.length_b   1.000
_cell.length_c   1.000
_cell.angle_alpha   90.00
_cell.angle_beta   90.00
_cell.angle_gamma   90.00
#
_symmetry.space_group_name_H-M   'P 1'
#
loop_
_entity.id
_entity.type
_entity.pdbx_description
1 polymer ?
#
loop_
_entity_poly.entity_id
_entity_poly.type
_entity_poly.pdbx_seq_one_letter_code
_entity_poly.pdbx_strand_id
1 'polypeptide(L)'
;ENMGFILERLAFGHFGNVDFLTDESFKRLKLMIDDIYFQYCFAFVPRLWALLPKLNDVIMRVHSTGLDIFWEWEVAATYMDGQQQEEIQASMYMDFDVGPVKLDMGNFIGLVLPLIIGFVFSIFAFIGELIYYKYTQKKAQAVVNVN
;
A
#
# COMPACT_ATOMS: atom_id res chain seq x y z
N GLU A 1 -16.92 1.30 15.88
CA GLU A 1 -15.68 2.00 15.47
C GLU A 1 -14.81 0.99 14.78
N ASN A 2 -14.40 1.27 13.54
CA ASN A 2 -13.51 0.40 12.77
C ASN A 2 -12.09 0.88 13.04
N MET A 3 -11.26 0.05 13.66
CA MET A 3 -9.92 0.43 14.10
C MET A 3 -8.88 -0.49 13.50
N GLY A 4 -7.80 0.09 12.98
CA GLY A 4 -6.62 -0.65 12.56
C GLY A 4 -5.87 -1.17 13.79
N PHE A 5 -5.40 -2.42 13.73
CA PHE A 5 -4.50 -2.96 14.74
C PHE A 5 -3.24 -3.53 14.09
N ILE A 6 -2.24 -3.73 14.93
CA ILE A 6 -0.92 -4.22 14.54
C ILE A 6 -0.70 -5.53 15.28
N LEU A 7 -0.12 -6.50 14.58
CA LEU A 7 0.21 -7.79 15.15
C LEU A 7 1.59 -8.24 14.65
N GLU A 8 2.25 -9.09 15.42
CA GLU A 8 3.56 -9.61 15.07
C GLU A 8 3.44 -10.71 14.03
N ARG A 9 4.11 -10.53 12.89
CA ARG A 9 4.26 -11.58 11.89
C ARG A 9 5.62 -12.26 12.07
N LEU A 10 5.60 -13.58 12.20
CA LEU A 10 6.77 -14.43 12.23
C LEU A 10 7.51 -14.41 10.89
N ALA A 11 8.74 -14.92 10.89
CA ALA A 11 9.67 -14.80 9.78
C ALA A 11 9.12 -15.40 8.48
N PHE A 12 8.32 -16.47 8.56
CA PHE A 12 7.74 -17.16 7.40
C PHE A 12 6.24 -16.90 7.20
N GLY A 13 5.67 -15.91 7.89
CA GLY A 13 4.36 -15.36 7.58
C GLY A 13 3.22 -15.76 8.52
N HIS A 14 3.47 -16.61 9.51
CA HIS A 14 2.48 -16.90 10.54
C HIS A 14 2.33 -15.72 11.52
N PHE A 15 1.18 -15.61 12.17
CA PHE A 15 0.90 -14.55 13.11
C PHE A 15 1.12 -15.02 14.55
N GLY A 16 1.94 -14.28 15.31
CA GLY A 16 2.27 -14.59 16.70
C GLY A 16 1.34 -13.91 17.70
N ASN A 17 1.17 -14.52 18.87
CA ASN A 17 0.48 -13.93 20.03
C ASN A 17 -0.97 -13.51 19.71
N VAL A 18 -1.81 -14.48 19.35
CA VAL A 18 -3.20 -14.25 18.91
C VAL A 18 -4.25 -14.47 20.01
N ASP A 19 -3.84 -14.92 21.20
CA ASP A 19 -4.73 -15.34 22.29
C ASP A 19 -5.68 -14.24 22.81
N PHE A 20 -5.36 -12.98 22.58
CA PHE A 20 -6.21 -11.85 22.97
C PHE A 20 -7.24 -11.46 21.89
N LEU A 21 -7.14 -12.03 20.69
CA LEU A 21 -8.08 -11.82 19.60
C LEU A 21 -9.24 -12.79 19.75
N THR A 22 -10.45 -12.25 19.70
CA THR A 22 -11.69 -13.03 19.71
C THR A 22 -12.39 -12.83 18.37
N ASP A 23 -13.30 -13.72 18.01
CA ASP A 23 -14.11 -13.62 16.79
C ASP A 23 -14.84 -12.26 16.69
N GLU A 24 -15.24 -11.70 17.84
CA GLU A 24 -15.84 -10.37 17.95
C GLU A 24 -14.86 -9.24 17.64
N SER A 25 -13.57 -9.46 17.89
CA SER A 25 -12.50 -8.52 17.52
C SER A 25 -12.35 -8.43 16.00
N PHE A 26 -12.40 -9.55 15.27
CA PHE A 26 -12.24 -9.57 13.81
C PHE A 26 -13.38 -8.86 13.05
N LYS A 27 -14.56 -8.71 13.67
CA LYS A 27 -15.68 -7.93 13.11
C LYS A 27 -15.48 -6.42 13.16
N ARG A 28 -14.52 -5.93 13.97
CA ARG A 28 -14.31 -4.50 14.23
C ARG A 28 -12.89 -4.04 13.93
N LEU A 29 -11.94 -4.96 13.92
CA LEU A 29 -10.53 -4.67 13.80
C LEU A 29 -10.01 -5.09 12.42
N LYS A 30 -9.29 -4.16 11.77
CA LYS A 30 -8.59 -4.44 10.51
C LYS A 30 -7.11 -4.63 10.78
N LEU A 31 -6.54 -5.76 10.38
CA LEU A 31 -5.09 -5.89 10.40
C LEU A 31 -4.50 -4.99 9.32
N MET A 32 -3.45 -4.26 9.68
CA MET A 32 -2.72 -3.42 8.73
C MET A 32 -1.95 -4.29 7.73
N ILE A 33 -1.97 -3.88 6.45
CA ILE A 33 -1.32 -4.61 5.35
C ILE A 33 0.20 -4.39 5.35
N ASP A 34 0.63 -3.16 5.63
CA ASP A 34 2.03 -2.78 5.61
C ASP A 34 2.69 -3.02 6.97
N ASP A 35 3.96 -3.44 6.96
CA ASP A 35 4.75 -3.57 8.19
C ASP A 35 5.31 -2.22 8.63
N ILE A 36 5.16 -1.89 9.92
CA ILE A 36 5.80 -0.69 10.49
C ILE A 36 7.29 -0.89 10.68
N TYR A 37 7.67 -2.07 11.17
CA TYR A 37 9.05 -2.45 11.40
C TYR A 37 9.19 -3.98 11.29
N PHE A 38 10.38 -4.44 10.95
CA PHE A 38 10.74 -5.85 11.02
C PHE A 38 12.08 -6.00 11.71
N GLN A 39 12.27 -7.12 12.39
CA GLN A 39 13.53 -7.47 13.02
C GLN A 39 13.78 -8.97 12.82
N TYR A 40 15.04 -9.34 12.62
CA TYR A 40 15.43 -10.75 12.60
C TYR A 40 15.46 -11.32 14.02
N CYS A 41 15.22 -12.62 14.15
CA CYS A 41 15.54 -13.32 15.39
C CYS A 41 17.06 -13.45 15.51
N PHE A 42 17.63 -13.07 16.65
CA PHE A 42 19.07 -13.18 16.90
C PHE A 42 19.36 -13.73 18.29
N ALA A 43 20.45 -14.47 18.39
CA ALA A 43 20.94 -15.00 19.66
C ALA A 43 21.83 -13.95 20.35
N PHE A 44 21.49 -13.63 21.60
CA PHE A 44 22.33 -12.78 22.45
C PHE A 44 23.49 -13.59 23.04
N VAL A 45 24.71 -13.09 22.89
CA VAL A 45 25.92 -13.68 23.48
C VAL A 45 26.73 -12.61 24.20
N PRO A 46 27.51 -12.98 25.23
CA PRO A 46 28.41 -12.03 25.89
C PRO A 46 29.45 -11.48 24.91
N ARG A 47 29.87 -10.23 25.13
CA ARG A 47 30.86 -9.55 24.30
C ARG A 47 32.18 -10.33 24.33
N LEU A 48 32.80 -10.53 23.15
CA LEU A 48 34.03 -11.32 22.96
C LEU A 48 33.89 -12.83 23.23
N TRP A 49 32.70 -13.40 23.06
CA TRP A 49 32.55 -14.85 23.16
C TRP A 49 33.35 -15.59 22.07
N ALA A 50 34.30 -16.42 22.48
CA ALA A 50 35.21 -17.12 21.57
C ALA A 50 34.52 -18.06 20.58
N LEU A 51 33.29 -18.50 20.88
CA LEU A 51 32.51 -19.40 20.04
C LEU A 51 31.57 -18.68 19.07
N LEU A 52 31.53 -17.33 19.07
CA LEU A 52 30.67 -16.57 18.18
C LEU A 52 30.83 -16.96 16.69
N PRO A 53 32.05 -17.16 16.14
CA PRO A 53 32.18 -17.58 14.74
C PRO A 53 31.54 -18.94 14.47
N LYS A 54 31.71 -19.90 15.38
CA LYS A 54 31.10 -21.23 15.27
C LYS A 54 29.58 -21.18 15.38
N LEU A 55 29.04 -20.31 16.24
CA LEU A 55 27.60 -20.11 16.33
C LEU A 55 27.05 -19.53 15.01
N ASN A 56 27.72 -18.53 14.44
CA ASN A 56 27.32 -17.96 13.16
C ASN A 56 27.32 -19.03 12.05
N ASP A 57 28.34 -19.87 11.98
CA ASP A 57 28.39 -20.97 10.99
C ASP A 57 27.21 -21.95 11.15
N VAL A 58 26.83 -22.25 12.39
CA VAL A 58 25.67 -23.12 12.67
C VAL A 58 24.37 -22.44 12.24
N ILE A 59 24.17 -21.17 12.59
CA ILE A 59 22.98 -20.40 12.20
C ILE A 59 22.87 -20.36 10.66
N MET A 60 23.97 -20.04 9.98
CA MET A 60 24.02 -20.03 8.52
C MET A 60 23.69 -21.39 7.92
N ARG A 61 24.20 -22.49 8.53
CA ARG A 61 23.88 -23.84 8.07
C ARG A 61 22.39 -24.15 8.23
N VAL A 62 21.80 -23.85 9.38
CA VAL A 62 20.37 -24.05 9.66
C VAL A 62 19.51 -23.31 8.63
N HIS A 63 19.79 -22.02 8.41
CA HIS A 63 19.10 -21.23 7.37
C HIS A 63 19.30 -21.80 5.97
N SER A 64 20.52 -22.22 5.62
CA SER A 64 20.79 -22.80 4.29
C SER A 64 20.05 -24.13 4.05
N THR A 65 19.73 -24.86 5.11
CA THR A 65 18.95 -26.10 5.03
C THR A 65 17.44 -25.86 4.99
N GLY A 66 16.96 -24.64 5.27
CA GLY A 66 15.54 -24.34 5.39
C GLY A 66 14.87 -24.96 6.63
N LEU A 67 15.68 -25.37 7.63
CA LEU A 67 15.18 -26.03 8.83
C LEU A 67 14.32 -25.07 9.67
N ASP A 68 14.69 -23.80 9.69
CA ASP A 68 13.95 -22.67 10.24
C ASP A 68 12.53 -22.56 9.66
N ILE A 69 12.38 -22.70 8.34
CA ILE A 69 11.07 -22.66 7.67
C ILE A 69 10.20 -23.83 8.12
N PHE A 70 10.78 -25.04 8.10
CA PHE A 70 10.07 -26.24 8.51
C PHE A 70 9.65 -26.18 9.98
N TRP A 71 10.53 -25.67 10.84
CA TRP A 71 10.28 -25.55 12.26
C TRP A 71 9.13 -24.58 12.57
N GLU A 72 9.08 -23.40 11.93
CA GLU A 72 7.96 -22.48 12.11
C GLU A 72 6.63 -23.12 11.67
N TRP A 73 6.65 -23.84 10.54
CA TRP A 73 5.47 -24.54 10.04
C TRP A 73 4.98 -25.64 11.01
N GLU A 74 5.90 -26.46 11.55
CA GLU A 74 5.56 -27.50 12.52
C GLU A 74 5.00 -26.91 13.82
N VAL A 75 5.61 -25.82 14.32
CA VAL A 75 5.13 -25.11 15.51
C VAL A 75 3.75 -24.50 15.27
N ALA A 76 3.55 -23.85 14.12
CA ALA A 76 2.25 -23.29 13.76
C ALA A 76 1.17 -24.37 13.68
N ALA A 77 1.45 -25.48 13.00
CA ALA A 77 0.50 -26.59 12.87
C ALA A 77 0.16 -27.27 14.21
N THR A 78 1.11 -27.29 15.14
CA THR A 78 0.95 -28.00 16.43
C THR A 78 0.35 -27.13 17.52
N TYR A 79 0.71 -25.84 17.57
CA TYR A 79 0.43 -24.95 18.69
C TYR A 79 -0.45 -23.75 18.34
N MET A 80 -0.62 -23.40 17.07
CA MET A 80 -1.48 -22.30 16.65
C MET A 80 -2.80 -22.83 16.10
N ASP A 81 -3.88 -22.06 16.31
CA ASP A 81 -5.16 -22.36 15.69
C ASP A 81 -5.17 -21.89 14.24
N GLY A 82 -5.26 -22.85 13.31
CA GLY A 82 -5.30 -22.57 11.88
C GLY A 82 -6.48 -21.70 11.47
N GLN A 83 -7.65 -21.85 12.13
CA GLN A 83 -8.82 -21.04 11.81
C GLN A 83 -8.56 -19.56 12.16
N GLN A 84 -7.99 -19.29 13.33
CA GLN A 84 -7.65 -17.92 13.72
C GLN A 84 -6.60 -17.29 12.78
N GLN A 85 -5.61 -18.06 12.32
CA GLN A 85 -4.62 -17.56 11.36
C GLN A 85 -5.27 -17.14 10.04
N GLU A 86 -6.20 -17.94 9.53
CA GLU A 86 -6.97 -17.64 8.32
C GLU A 86 -7.87 -16.41 8.51
N GLU A 87 -8.55 -16.30 9.67
CA GLU A 87 -9.39 -15.14 9.99
C GLU A 87 -8.58 -13.84 10.10
N ILE A 88 -7.40 -13.90 10.72
CA ILE A 88 -6.46 -12.77 10.78
C ILE A 88 -6.04 -12.36 9.37
N GLN A 89 -5.66 -13.33 8.54
CA GLN A 89 -5.23 -13.06 7.18
C GLN A 89 -6.38 -12.47 6.34
N ALA A 90 -7.59 -13.00 6.51
CA ALA A 90 -8.79 -12.50 5.84
C ALA A 90 -9.11 -11.06 6.27
N SER A 91 -8.91 -10.72 7.55
CA SER A 91 -9.17 -9.39 8.09
C SER A 91 -8.40 -8.27 7.37
N MET A 92 -7.23 -8.55 6.78
CA MET A 92 -6.47 -7.58 5.99
C MET A 92 -7.24 -7.10 4.75
N TYR A 93 -8.00 -7.99 4.13
CA TYR A 93 -8.70 -7.74 2.87
C TYR A 93 -10.21 -7.59 3.03
N MET A 94 -10.75 -7.78 4.23
CA MET A 94 -12.16 -7.52 4.48
C MET A 94 -12.44 -6.02 4.34
N ASP A 95 -13.34 -5.70 3.41
CA ASP A 95 -14.00 -4.41 3.37
C ASP A 95 -15.12 -4.42 4.39
N PHE A 96 -14.95 -3.64 5.46
CA PHE A 96 -16.05 -3.37 6.36
C PHE A 96 -17.13 -2.67 5.54
N ASP A 97 -18.35 -3.20 5.57
CA ASP A 97 -19.51 -2.53 5.00
C ASP A 97 -19.73 -1.23 5.79
N VAL A 98 -19.10 -0.16 5.32
CA VAL A 98 -19.23 1.20 5.84
C VAL A 98 -20.54 1.83 5.34
N GLY A 99 -21.59 1.03 5.20
CA GLY A 99 -22.92 1.48 4.81
C GLY A 99 -22.93 2.27 3.50
N PRO A 100 -24.01 3.03 3.24
CA PRO A 100 -24.10 3.87 2.05
C PRO A 100 -23.08 5.02 2.14
N VAL A 101 -21.94 4.83 1.47
CA VAL A 101 -20.96 5.90 1.24
C VAL A 101 -21.65 7.00 0.43
N LYS A 102 -21.83 8.17 1.03
CA LYS A 102 -22.34 9.35 0.32
C LYS A 102 -21.35 9.65 -0.80
N LEU A 103 -21.84 9.75 -2.04
CA LEU A 103 -21.02 10.15 -3.18
C LEU A 103 -20.36 11.50 -2.86
N ASP A 104 -19.04 11.49 -2.70
CA ASP A 104 -18.26 12.69 -2.51
C ASP A 104 -17.81 13.24 -3.88
N MET A 105 -17.55 14.54 -3.96
CA MET A 105 -17.11 15.21 -5.19
C MET A 105 -15.83 14.59 -5.78
N GLY A 106 -15.04 13.89 -4.94
CA GLY A 106 -13.86 13.12 -5.36
C GLY A 106 -14.17 11.98 -6.33
N ASN A 107 -15.36 11.37 -6.29
CA ASN A 107 -15.73 10.29 -7.22
C ASN A 107 -16.02 10.80 -8.64
N PHE A 108 -16.41 12.06 -8.79
CA PHE A 108 -16.77 12.66 -10.07
C PHE A 108 -15.67 13.59 -10.62
N ILE A 109 -14.60 13.84 -9.85
CA ILE A 109 -13.48 14.69 -10.25
C ILE A 109 -12.83 14.19 -11.55
N GLY A 110 -12.75 12.87 -11.73
CA GLY A 110 -12.22 12.25 -12.95
C GLY A 110 -13.02 12.59 -14.21
N LEU A 111 -14.30 12.92 -14.08
CA LEU A 111 -15.15 13.36 -15.19
C LEU A 111 -15.11 14.89 -15.38
N VAL A 112 -15.08 15.65 -14.28
CA VAL A 112 -15.12 17.12 -14.32
C VAL A 112 -13.78 17.72 -14.77
N LEU A 113 -12.66 17.10 -14.37
CA LEU A 113 -11.31 17.62 -14.66
C LEU A 113 -11.00 17.66 -16.17
N PRO A 114 -11.27 16.61 -16.97
CA PRO A 114 -11.10 16.68 -18.42
C PRO A 114 -12.02 17.70 -19.10
N LEU A 115 -13.23 17.89 -18.58
CA LEU A 115 -14.19 18.87 -19.11
C LEU A 115 -13.67 20.30 -18.98
N ILE A 116 -13.14 20.65 -17.81
CA ILE A 116 -12.53 21.98 -17.56
C ILE A 116 -11.30 22.18 -18.45
N ILE A 117 -10.44 21.16 -18.57
CA ILE A 117 -9.26 21.22 -19.44
C ILE A 117 -9.68 21.43 -20.90
N GLY A 118 -10.73 20.74 -21.37
CA GLY A 118 -11.28 20.92 -22.70
C GLY A 118 -11.73 22.35 -22.96
N PHE A 119 -12.48 22.94 -22.03
CA PHE A 119 -12.90 24.34 -22.15
C PHE A 119 -11.74 25.33 -22.19
N VAL A 120 -10.71 25.10 -21.36
CA VAL A 120 -9.50 25.94 -21.36
C VAL A 120 -8.80 25.89 -22.71
N PHE A 121 -8.62 24.70 -23.29
CA PHE A 121 -8.00 24.57 -24.63
C PHE A 121 -8.83 25.23 -25.74
N SER A 122 -10.16 25.10 -25.71
CA SER A 122 -11.02 25.77 -26.69
C SER A 122 -10.92 27.30 -26.60
N ILE A 123 -10.85 27.86 -25.40
CA ILE A 123 -10.67 29.31 -25.20
C ILE A 123 -9.31 29.76 -25.76
N PHE A 124 -8.23 29.01 -25.50
CA PHE A 124 -6.92 29.34 -26.05
C PHE A 124 -6.87 29.27 -27.58
N ALA A 125 -7.49 28.25 -28.18
CA ALA A 125 -7.58 28.13 -29.63
C ALA A 125 -8.33 29.33 -30.24
N PHE A 126 -9.47 29.71 -29.67
CA PHE A 126 -10.26 30.86 -30.14
C PHE A 126 -9.51 32.20 -30.03
N ILE A 127 -8.78 32.41 -28.93
CA ILE A 127 -7.92 33.61 -28.78
C ILE A 127 -6.81 33.60 -29.85
N GLY A 128 -6.18 32.45 -30.10
CA GLY A 128 -5.18 32.29 -31.15
C GLY A 128 -5.72 32.65 -32.54
N GLU A 129 -6.92 32.16 -32.89
CA GLU A 129 -7.60 32.48 -34.14
C GLU A 129 -7.90 33.98 -34.27
N LEU A 130 -8.39 34.63 -33.22
CA LEU A 130 -8.67 36.06 -33.22
C LEU A 130 -7.42 36.92 -33.45
N ILE A 131 -6.29 36.54 -32.84
CA ILE A 131 -5.01 37.24 -33.05
C ILE A 131 -4.56 37.08 -34.50
N TYR A 132 -4.58 35.85 -35.03
CA TYR A 132 -4.20 35.57 -36.41
C TYR A 132 -5.05 36.34 -37.43
N TYR A 133 -6.37 36.40 -37.19
CA TYR A 133 -7.30 37.17 -38.04
C TYR A 133 -6.97 38.66 -38.06
N LYS A 134 -6.71 39.26 -36.88
CA LYS A 134 -6.34 40.69 -36.77
C LYS A 134 -5.01 41.00 -37.47
N TYR A 135 -4.01 40.12 -37.36
CA TYR A 135 -2.74 40.30 -38.06
C TYR A 135 -2.90 40.22 -39.58
N THR A 136 -3.71 39.28 -40.07
CA THR A 136 -3.96 39.10 -41.51
C THR A 136 -4.72 40.30 -42.10
N GLN A 137 -5.73 40.81 -41.40
CA GLN A 137 -6.48 42.02 -41.78
C GLN A 137 -5.59 43.27 -41.83
N LYS A 138 -4.72 43.48 -40.82
CA LYS A 138 -3.76 44.60 -40.84
C LYS A 138 -2.79 44.51 -42.01
N LYS A 139 -2.32 43.31 -42.34
CA LYS A 139 -1.42 43.08 -43.49
C LYS A 139 -2.15 43.34 -44.82
N ALA A 140 -3.40 42.89 -44.95
CA ALA A 140 -4.23 43.13 -46.13
C ALA A 140 -4.53 44.63 -46.33
N GLN A 141 -4.85 45.37 -45.26
CA GLN A 141 -5.07 46.82 -45.32
C GLN A 141 -3.78 47.60 -45.67
N ALA A 142 -2.62 47.16 -45.20
CA ALA A 142 -1.34 47.77 -45.54
C ALA A 142 -0.95 47.57 -47.02
N VAL A 143 -1.34 46.45 -47.63
CA VAL A 143 -1.08 46.19 -49.06
C VAL A 143 -2.00 47.02 -49.98
N VAL A 144 -3.24 47.30 -49.56
CA VAL A 144 -4.18 48.14 -50.33
C VAL A 144 -3.81 49.63 -50.31
N ASN A 145 -3.17 50.12 -49.23
CA ASN A 145 -2.78 51.52 -49.10
C ASN A 145 -1.46 51.90 -49.81
N VAL A 146 -0.77 50.93 -50.44
CA VAL A 146 0.51 51.13 -51.15
C VAL A 146 0.35 51.10 -52.68
N ASN A 147 -0.85 50.74 -53.18
CA ASN A 147 -1.25 50.85 -54.59
C ASN A 147 -2.16 52.06 -54.81
#